data_AF-A0A240EBF4-F1
#
_entry.id   AF-A0A240EBF4-F1
#
_cell.length_a   1.000
_cell.length_b   1.000
_cell.length_c   1.000
_cell.angle_alpha   90.00
_cell.angle_beta   90.00
_cell.angle_gamma   90.00
#
_symmetry.space_group_name_H-M   'P 1'
#
loop_
_entity.id
_entity.type
_entity.pdbx_description
1 polymer ?
#
loop_
_entity_poly.entity_id
_entity_poly.type
_entity_poly.pdbx_seq_one_letter_code
_entity_poly.pdbx_strand_id
1 'polypeptide(L)'
;MAIMDFTPVQELLGKEVCFRDLAFEQSFEEYKQSFKNDDFMNEVYLERFKFGRIAGCTVDLDEFGQLSYGILVEETYYSLNELQLLFISNKSLKSTRELIDK
;
A
#
# COMPACT_ATOMS: atom_id res chain seq x y z
N MET A 1 11.98 -25.79 -3.06
CA MET A 1 10.69 -25.07 -2.95
C MET A 1 10.91 -23.87 -2.06
N ALA A 2 10.87 -22.66 -2.60
CA ALA A 2 10.80 -21.46 -1.78
C ALA A 2 9.35 -21.35 -1.30
N ILE A 3 9.08 -21.83 -0.08
CA ILE A 3 7.85 -21.51 0.63
C ILE A 3 8.05 -20.09 1.13
N MET A 4 7.72 -19.09 0.31
CA MET A 4 7.66 -17.73 0.81
C MET A 4 6.45 -17.65 1.74
N ASP A 5 6.70 -17.27 2.98
CA ASP A 5 5.72 -17.15 4.04
C ASP A 5 4.79 -15.96 3.75
N PHE A 6 3.50 -16.23 3.52
CA PHE A 6 2.48 -15.21 3.27
C PHE A 6 1.95 -14.56 4.56
N THR A 7 2.32 -15.11 5.73
CA THR A 7 1.89 -14.62 7.05
C THR A 7 2.09 -13.11 7.23
N PRO A 8 3.22 -12.49 6.82
CA PRO A 8 3.41 -11.05 6.98
C PRO A 8 2.36 -10.20 6.24
N VAL A 9 1.84 -10.66 5.09
CA VAL A 9 0.80 -9.95 4.32
C VAL A 9 -0.57 -10.14 4.96
N GLN A 10 -0.87 -11.34 5.47
CA GLN A 10 -2.11 -11.61 6.20
C GLN A 10 -2.23 -10.75 7.47
N GLU A 11 -1.12 -10.51 8.15
CA GLU A 11 -1.08 -9.63 9.32
C GLU A 11 -1.41 -8.16 9.00
N LEU A 12 -1.35 -7.75 7.73
CA LEU A 12 -1.73 -6.40 7.31
C LEU A 12 -3.24 -6.23 7.14
N LEU A 13 -3.99 -7.33 7.00
CA LEU A 13 -5.43 -7.28 6.76
C LEU A 13 -6.17 -6.51 7.85
N GLY A 14 -7.04 -5.60 7.41
CA GLY A 14 -7.86 -4.77 8.28
C GLY A 14 -7.13 -3.60 8.92
N LYS A 15 -5.82 -3.46 8.75
CA LYS A 15 -5.04 -2.31 9.24
C LYS A 15 -5.17 -1.12 8.29
N GLU A 16 -5.13 0.08 8.86
CA GLU A 16 -4.97 1.32 8.10
C GLU A 16 -3.50 1.52 7.75
N VAL A 17 -3.22 1.96 6.53
CA VAL A 17 -1.88 2.14 6.01
C VAL A 17 -1.71 3.50 5.36
N CYS A 18 -0.48 4.00 5.43
CA CYS A 18 0.03 5.09 4.61
C CYS A 18 1.18 4.55 3.78
N PHE A 19 1.14 4.78 2.48
CA PHE A 19 2.15 4.27 1.56
C PHE A 19 2.37 5.19 0.36
N ARG A 20 3.47 4.96 -0.35
CA ARG A 20 3.73 5.54 -1.66
C ARG A 20 3.58 4.48 -2.73
N ASP A 21 2.91 4.87 -3.81
CA ASP A 21 2.82 4.09 -5.04
C ASP A 21 4.04 4.41 -5.92
N LEU A 22 4.97 3.45 -6.01
CA LEU A 22 6.23 3.60 -6.74
C LEU A 22 6.05 3.43 -8.25
N ALA A 23 5.02 2.69 -8.69
CA ALA A 23 4.71 2.57 -10.12
C ALA A 23 4.27 3.92 -10.68
N PHE A 24 3.43 4.66 -9.93
CA PHE A 24 3.07 6.03 -10.31
C PHE A 24 4.28 6.97 -10.32
N GLU A 25 5.20 6.84 -9.37
CA GLU A 25 6.37 7.74 -9.29
C GLU A 25 7.34 7.61 -10.46
N GLN A 26 7.54 6.40 -11.01
CA GLN A 26 8.39 6.21 -12.19
C GLN A 26 7.81 6.93 -13.41
N SER A 27 6.50 6.75 -13.67
CA SER A 27 5.82 7.48 -14.75
C SER A 27 5.80 9.00 -14.51
N PHE A 28 5.80 9.42 -13.25
CA PHE A 28 5.76 10.81 -12.86
C PHE A 28 7.11 11.54 -12.95
N GLU A 29 8.25 10.87 -12.67
CA GLU A 29 9.58 11.47 -12.84
C GLU A 29 9.85 11.86 -14.30
N GLU A 30 9.37 11.06 -15.25
CA GLU A 30 9.40 11.40 -16.68
C GLU A 30 8.58 12.67 -16.98
N TYR A 31 7.41 12.82 -16.34
CA TYR A 31 6.53 13.99 -16.49
C TYR A 31 7.11 15.26 -15.84
N LYS A 32 7.81 15.11 -14.71
CA LYS A 32 8.36 16.21 -13.90
C LYS A 32 9.43 17.03 -14.62
N GLN A 33 10.13 16.44 -15.60
CA GLN A 33 11.09 17.18 -16.43
C GLN A 33 10.42 18.31 -17.24
N SER A 34 9.10 18.29 -17.38
CA SER A 34 8.34 19.20 -18.24
C SER A 34 7.71 20.40 -17.51
N PHE A 35 7.63 20.41 -16.18
CA PHE A 35 6.91 21.46 -15.44
C PHE A 35 7.62 21.87 -14.14
N LYS A 36 7.97 23.17 -14.04
CA LYS A 36 8.51 23.82 -12.83
C LYS A 36 7.46 24.76 -12.23
N ASN A 37 6.53 24.24 -11.43
CA ASN A 37 5.58 25.05 -10.66
C ASN A 37 5.42 24.48 -9.25
N ASP A 38 5.59 25.32 -8.22
CA ASP A 38 5.62 24.92 -6.81
C ASP A 38 4.23 24.52 -6.27
N ASP A 39 3.14 25.07 -6.81
CA ASP A 39 1.78 24.69 -6.42
C ASP A 39 1.43 23.27 -6.92
N PHE A 40 1.84 22.95 -8.16
CA PHE A 40 1.73 21.61 -8.73
C PHE A 40 2.52 20.59 -7.90
N MET A 41 3.72 20.97 -7.43
CA MET A 41 4.54 20.10 -6.60
C MET A 41 3.86 19.74 -5.29
N ASN A 42 3.19 20.69 -4.63
CA ASN A 42 2.49 20.44 -3.36
C ASN A 42 1.24 19.55 -3.53
N GLU A 43 0.43 19.79 -4.57
CA GLU A 43 -0.71 18.91 -4.87
C GLU A 43 -0.25 17.49 -5.21
N VAL A 44 0.80 17.36 -6.03
CA VAL A 44 1.43 16.08 -6.38
C VAL A 44 2.04 15.38 -5.16
N TYR A 45 2.67 16.13 -4.25
CA TYR A 45 3.23 15.54 -3.03
C TYR A 45 2.14 14.94 -2.15
N LEU A 46 0.96 15.55 -2.07
CA LEU A 46 -0.19 14.98 -1.37
C LEU A 46 -0.78 13.78 -2.13
N GLU A 47 -0.82 13.82 -3.47
CA GLU A 47 -1.26 12.68 -4.28
C GLU A 47 -0.32 11.47 -4.23
N ARG A 48 0.98 11.70 -3.96
CA ARG A 48 2.01 10.65 -3.78
C ARG A 48 1.77 9.77 -2.57
N PHE A 49 1.15 10.30 -1.51
CA PHE A 49 0.84 9.53 -0.32
C PHE A 49 -0.59 9.01 -0.39
N LYS A 50 -0.71 7.69 -0.46
CA LYS A 50 -2.00 7.02 -0.37
C LYS A 50 -2.26 6.60 1.06
N PHE A 51 -3.50 6.76 1.46
CA PHE A 51 -4.02 6.33 2.75
C PHE A 51 -5.21 5.42 2.49
N GLY A 52 -5.39 4.41 3.32
CA GLY A 52 -6.58 3.59 3.26
C GLY A 52 -6.48 2.38 4.14
N ARG A 53 -7.54 1.57 4.11
CA ARG A 53 -7.61 0.33 4.88
C ARG A 53 -7.39 -0.88 3.98
N ILE A 54 -6.54 -1.80 4.42
CA ILE A 54 -6.31 -3.04 3.69
C ILE A 54 -7.53 -3.95 3.86
N ALA A 55 -8.31 -4.10 2.80
CA ALA A 55 -9.52 -4.91 2.76
C ALA A 55 -9.25 -6.36 2.35
N GLY A 56 -8.14 -6.62 1.67
CA GLY A 56 -7.79 -7.94 1.14
C GLY A 56 -6.33 -8.04 0.72
N CYS A 57 -5.94 -9.22 0.28
CA CYS A 57 -4.60 -9.52 -0.22
C CYS A 57 -4.67 -10.54 -1.36
N THR A 58 -3.74 -10.46 -2.31
CA THR A 58 -3.63 -11.41 -3.44
C THR A 58 -2.29 -12.11 -3.42
N VAL A 59 -2.28 -13.27 -4.06
CA VAL A 59 -1.07 -14.01 -4.40
C VAL A 59 -1.20 -14.36 -5.88
N ASP A 60 -0.26 -13.91 -6.68
CA ASP A 60 -0.20 -14.18 -8.10
C ASP A 60 1.10 -14.92 -8.43
N LEU A 61 1.08 -15.80 -9.43
CA LEU A 61 2.28 -16.38 -10.01
C LEU A 61 2.60 -15.65 -11.31
N ASP A 62 3.83 -15.15 -11.43
CA ASP A 62 4.30 -14.56 -12.68
C ASP A 62 4.64 -15.64 -13.73
N GLU A 63 4.95 -15.19 -14.95
CA GLU A 63 5.31 -16.05 -16.08
C GLU A 63 6.60 -16.86 -15.83
N PHE A 64 7.41 -16.47 -14.84
CA PHE A 64 8.65 -17.15 -14.44
C PHE A 64 8.44 -18.08 -13.24
N GLY A 65 7.21 -18.25 -12.77
CA GLY A 65 6.87 -19.09 -11.63
C GLY A 65 7.25 -18.48 -10.28
N GLN A 66 7.51 -17.18 -10.21
CA GLN A 66 7.75 -16.45 -8.96
C GLN A 66 6.42 -15.97 -8.38
N LEU A 67 6.31 -16.06 -7.05
CA LEU A 67 5.15 -15.54 -6.33
C LEU A 67 5.27 -14.02 -6.21
N SER A 68 4.22 -13.32 -6.63
CA SER A 68 3.99 -11.91 -6.40
C SER A 68 2.85 -11.75 -5.38
N TYR A 69 2.92 -10.70 -4.58
CA TYR A 69 1.97 -10.42 -3.52
C TYR A 69 1.36 -9.03 -3.69
N GLY A 70 0.07 -8.93 -3.46
CA GLY A 70 -0.67 -7.67 -3.54
C GLY A 70 -1.54 -7.43 -2.32
N ILE A 71 -1.89 -6.16 -2.10
CA ILE A 71 -2.87 -5.73 -1.10
C ILE A 71 -4.00 -4.96 -1.80
N LEU A 72 -5.23 -5.21 -1.36
CA LEU A 72 -6.38 -4.41 -1.72
C LEU A 72 -6.52 -3.32 -0.67
N VAL A 73 -6.26 -2.07 -1.05
CA VAL A 73 -6.52 -0.92 -0.20
C VAL A 73 -7.80 -0.28 -0.69
N GLU A 74 -8.84 -0.31 0.14
CA GLU A 74 -10.20 0.09 -0.23
C GLU A 74 -10.71 -0.68 -1.46
N GLU A 75 -10.70 -0.08 -2.64
CA GLU A 75 -11.17 -0.67 -3.90
C GLU A 75 -10.04 -0.87 -4.94
N THR A 76 -8.80 -0.54 -4.60
CA THR A 76 -7.66 -0.57 -5.53
C THR A 76 -6.62 -1.60 -5.12
N TYR A 77 -6.19 -2.42 -6.07
CA TYR A 77 -5.11 -3.38 -5.88
C TYR A 77 -3.75 -2.73 -6.09
N TYR A 78 -2.83 -2.98 -5.16
CA TYR A 78 -1.45 -2.54 -5.22
C TYR A 78 -0.51 -3.73 -5.09
N SER A 79 0.47 -3.80 -5.98
CA SER A 79 1.58 -4.75 -5.90
C SER A 79 2.53 -4.35 -4.77
N LEU A 80 2.93 -5.31 -3.92
CA LEU A 80 3.91 -5.05 -2.86
C LEU A 80 5.32 -4.77 -3.41
N ASN A 81 5.61 -5.14 -4.66
CA ASN A 81 6.87 -4.79 -5.31
C ASN A 81 6.91 -3.32 -5.74
N GLU A 82 5.75 -2.69 -5.88
CA GLU A 82 5.58 -1.33 -6.43
C GLU A 82 5.07 -0.36 -5.35
N LEU A 83 5.21 -0.72 -4.09
CA LEU A 83 4.64 0.01 -2.97
C LEU A 83 5.67 0.17 -1.85
N GLN A 84 5.77 1.39 -1.31
CA GLN A 84 6.56 1.67 -0.11
C GLN A 84 5.63 1.97 1.06
N LEU A 85 5.47 1.00 1.98
CA LEU A 85 4.73 1.21 3.23
C LEU A 85 5.52 2.19 4.12
N LEU A 86 4.87 3.28 4.54
CA LEU A 86 5.45 4.30 5.40
C LEU A 86 4.97 4.16 6.84
N PHE A 87 3.70 3.82 7.02
CA PHE A 87 3.10 3.64 8.33
C PHE A 87 1.96 2.60 8.25
N ILE A 88 1.85 1.81 9.31
CA ILE A 88 0.76 0.85 9.51
C ILE A 88 0.18 1.10 10.90
N SER A 89 -1.13 1.27 10.96
CA SER A 89 -1.88 1.38 12.21
C SER A 89 -1.76 0.09 13.03
N ASN A 90 -1.22 0.22 14.25
CA ASN A 90 -1.12 -0.88 15.21
C ASN A 90 -2.45 -1.22 15.91
N LYS A 91 -3.54 -0.47 15.62
CA LYS A 91 -4.84 -0.73 16.25
C LYS A 91 -5.50 -1.93 15.59
N SER A 92 -5.34 -3.11 16.20
CA SER A 92 -6.28 -4.21 16.00
C SER A 92 -7.66 -3.76 16.50
N LEU A 93 -8.68 -3.86 15.65
CA LEU A 93 -10.08 -3.55 15.99
C LEU A 93 -10.64 -4.33 17.20
N LYS A 94 -9.89 -5.29 17.75
CA LYS A 94 -10.24 -5.95 19.01
C LYS A 94 -10.23 -5.01 20.22
N SER A 95 -9.44 -3.93 20.20
CA SER A 95 -9.28 -3.04 21.37
C SER A 95 -10.46 -2.07 21.60
N THR A 96 -11.29 -1.79 20.60
CA THR A 96 -12.35 -0.77 20.74
C THR A 96 -13.61 -1.31 21.41
N ARG A 97 -13.92 -2.62 21.28
CA ARG A 97 -15.07 -3.23 21.97
C ARG A 97 -14.85 -3.36 23.48
N GLU A 98 -13.62 -3.48 23.96
CA GLU A 98 -13.31 -3.55 25.40
C GLU A 98 -13.37 -2.18 26.10
N LEU A 99 -13.46 -1.08 25.34
CA LEU A 99 -13.55 0.28 25.87
C LEU A 99 -14.99 0.82 25.98
N ILE A 100 -15.98 0.07 25.48
CA ILE A 100 -17.41 0.47 25.51
C ILE A 100 -18.16 -0.23 26.67
N ASP A 101 -17.59 -1.28 27.26
CA ASP A 101 -18.17 -2.02 28.40
C ASP A 101 -17.50 -1.70 29.76
N LYS A 102 -16.94 -0.49 29.94
CA LYS A 102 -16.55 0.05 31.26
C LYS A 102 -17.24 1.38 31.51
#